data_AF-A0A259HFW8-F1
#
_entry.id   AF-A0A259HFW8-F1
#
_cell.length_a   1.000
_cell.length_b   1.000
_cell.length_c   1.000
_cell.angle_alpha   90.00
_cell.angle_beta   90.00
_cell.angle_gamma   90.00
#
_symmetry.space_group_name_H-M   'P 1'
#
loop_
_entity.id
_entity.type
_entity.pdbx_description
1 polymer ?
#
loop_
_entity_poly.entity_id
_entity_poly.type
_entity_poly.pdbx_seq_one_letter_code
_entity_poly.pdbx_strand_id
1 'polypeptide(L)'
;ERLWAGRRQFFFKPAGGYGSKAAYRGDKLTKSVWAEIMESDYVAQAYVRPSERIIRLDGETVKRKIDVRLYTYDGEPLVAAARLYQGQTTNMRTAGGGFAPVLLMADDDSPQDWDRCDTGEA
;
A
#
# COMPACT_ATOMS: atom_id res chain seq x y z
N GLU A 1 6.62 -9.33 23.50
CA GLU A 1 7.03 -10.63 22.90
C GLU A 1 6.42 -10.99 21.54
N ARG A 2 5.14 -11.37 21.43
CA ARG A 2 4.59 -11.94 20.17
C ARG A 2 4.76 -11.04 18.93
N LEU A 3 4.46 -9.75 19.04
CA LEU A 3 4.60 -8.80 17.92
C LEU A 3 6.05 -8.61 17.48
N TRP A 4 7.00 -8.57 18.42
CA TRP A 4 8.43 -8.46 18.10
C TRP A 4 8.98 -9.74 17.44
N ALA A 5 8.57 -10.91 17.93
CA ALA A 5 8.94 -12.20 17.34
C ALA A 5 8.40 -12.34 15.90
N GLY A 6 7.12 -11.99 15.69
CA GLY A 6 6.44 -12.03 14.39
C GLY A 6 6.63 -10.78 13.51
N ARG A 7 7.43 -9.79 13.94
CA ARG A 7 7.44 -8.43 13.37
C ARG A 7 7.58 -8.37 11.85
N ARG A 8 8.28 -9.33 11.24
CA ARG A 8 8.54 -9.36 9.79
C ARG A 8 7.26 -9.44 8.96
N GLN A 9 6.17 -9.93 9.56
CA GLN A 9 4.85 -10.02 8.95
C GLN A 9 4.03 -8.74 9.10
N PHE A 10 4.58 -7.69 9.73
CA PHE A 10 3.84 -6.49 10.06
C PHE A 10 4.49 -5.22 9.51
N PHE A 11 3.65 -4.21 9.37
CA PHE A 11 4.01 -2.82 9.15
C PHE A 11 3.46 -2.01 10.33
N PHE A 12 4.33 -1.26 11.00
CA PHE A 12 3.99 -0.48 12.19
C PHE A 12 3.78 0.98 11.80
N LYS A 13 2.64 1.55 12.19
CA LYS A 13 2.26 2.93 11.85
C LYS A 13 1.74 3.66 13.09
N PRO A 14 2.11 4.94 13.33
CA PRO A 14 1.50 5.71 14.41
C PRO A 14 0.00 5.85 14.17
N ALA A 15 -0.82 5.72 15.22
CA ALA A 15 -2.28 5.76 15.10
C ALA A 15 -2.79 7.09 14.51
N GLY A 16 -2.17 8.22 14.89
CA GLY A 16 -2.46 9.56 14.35
C GLY A 16 -1.49 10.02 13.25
N GLY A 17 -0.72 9.10 12.66
CA GLY A 17 0.33 9.42 11.69
C GLY A 17 -0.22 9.79 10.31
N TYR A 18 0.46 10.71 9.62
CA TYR A 18 0.18 11.06 8.23
C TYR A 18 1.47 11.08 7.39
N GLY A 19 1.32 10.99 6.06
CA GLY A 19 2.45 11.09 5.12
C GLY A 19 3.53 10.01 5.29
N SER A 20 3.19 8.86 5.86
CA SER A 20 4.12 7.77 6.20
C SER A 20 5.28 8.19 7.12
N LYS A 21 5.09 9.23 7.94
CA LYS A 21 6.03 9.59 9.00
C LYS A 21 6.09 8.48 10.05
N ALA A 22 7.30 8.14 10.50
CA ALA A 22 7.56 7.11 11.50
C ALA A 22 6.85 5.77 11.20
N ALA A 23 6.76 5.42 9.92
CA ALA A 23 6.06 4.24 9.44
C ALA A 23 7.11 3.16 9.10
N TYR A 24 7.10 2.03 9.83
CA TYR A 24 8.19 1.06 9.79
C TYR A 24 7.76 -0.29 9.24
N ARG A 25 8.55 -0.82 8.30
CA ARG A 25 8.48 -2.23 7.92
C ARG A 25 9.08 -3.07 9.03
N GLY A 26 8.34 -4.06 9.51
CA GLY A 26 8.80 -4.84 10.65
C GLY A 26 10.02 -5.73 10.38
N ASP A 27 10.26 -6.12 9.12
CA ASP A 27 11.49 -6.81 8.73
C ASP A 27 12.74 -5.92 8.72
N LYS A 28 12.56 -4.61 8.84
CA LYS A 28 13.62 -3.59 8.92
C LYS A 28 13.67 -2.88 10.28
N LEU A 29 12.89 -3.34 11.26
CA LEU A 29 12.90 -2.77 12.61
C LEU A 29 14.16 -3.15 13.40
N THR A 30 14.76 -2.14 14.04
CA THR A 30 15.78 -2.31 15.07
C THR A 30 15.14 -2.43 16.45
N LYS A 31 15.89 -2.90 17.45
CA LYS A 31 15.43 -2.94 18.84
C LYS A 31 15.20 -1.54 19.42
N SER A 32 15.97 -0.53 19.00
CA SER A 32 15.81 0.86 19.46
C SER A 32 14.48 1.44 18.99
N VAL A 33 14.18 1.34 17.69
CA VAL A 33 12.90 1.79 17.13
C VAL A 33 11.74 1.00 17.72
N TRP A 34 11.93 -0.29 18.03
CA TRP A 34 10.92 -1.06 18.72
C TRP A 34 10.62 -0.53 20.12
N ALA A 35 11.63 -0.13 20.89
CA ALA A 35 11.43 0.50 22.18
C ALA A 35 10.62 1.81 22.04
N GLU A 36 10.94 2.65 21.05
CA GLU A 36 10.19 3.87 20.74
C GLU A 36 8.72 3.57 20.38
N ILE A 37 8.47 2.52 19.57
CA ILE A 37 7.11 2.07 19.22
C ILE A 37 6.32 1.66 20.47
N MET A 38 6.96 1.03 21.45
CA MET A 38 6.30 0.59 22.69
C MET A 38 5.92 1.75 23.62
N GLU A 39 6.50 2.94 23.42
CA GLU A 39 6.20 4.15 24.21
C GLU A 39 5.16 5.06 23.56
N SER A 40 4.58 4.67 22.43
CA SER A 40 3.64 5.50 21.66
C SER A 40 2.50 4.68 21.05
N ASP A 41 1.42 5.35 20.66
CA ASP A 41 0.27 4.69 20.05
C ASP A 41 0.57 4.28 18.60
N TYR A 42 0.80 2.98 18.40
CA TYR A 42 1.04 2.36 17.11
C TYR A 42 0.01 1.27 16.78
N VAL A 43 -0.27 1.14 15.50
CA VAL A 43 -1.01 0.01 14.93
C VAL A 43 -0.02 -0.92 14.23
N ALA A 44 -0.14 -2.23 14.49
CA ALA A 44 0.54 -3.28 13.74
C ALA A 44 -0.39 -3.81 12.64
N GLN A 45 -0.12 -3.42 11.39
CA GLN A 45 -0.88 -3.87 10.23
C GLN A 45 -0.18 -5.09 9.61
N ALA A 46 -0.91 -6.13 9.22
CA ALA A 46 -0.35 -7.21 8.42
C ALA A 46 0.32 -6.64 7.15
N TYR A 47 1.53 -7.11 6.85
CA TYR A 47 2.28 -6.63 5.70
C TYR A 47 1.63 -7.12 4.41
N VAL A 48 1.18 -6.18 3.59
CA VAL A 48 0.70 -6.43 2.23
C VAL A 48 1.73 -5.88 1.26
N ARG A 49 2.19 -6.72 0.33
CA ARG A 49 3.11 -6.29 -0.72
C ARG A 49 2.41 -5.23 -1.59
N PRO A 50 3.05 -4.10 -1.92
CA PRO A 50 2.46 -3.13 -2.83
C PRO A 50 2.13 -3.78 -4.17
N SER A 51 0.97 -3.43 -4.72
CA SER A 51 0.64 -3.77 -6.10
C SER A 51 1.58 -3.05 -7.06
N GLU A 52 1.82 -3.64 -8.23
CA GLU A 52 2.69 -3.06 -9.26
C GLU A 52 1.99 -2.97 -10.61
N ARG A 53 2.41 -1.98 -11.42
CA ARG A 53 2.02 -1.80 -12.81
C ARG A 53 3.24 -1.59 -13.68
N ILE A 54 3.19 -2.18 -14.86
CA ILE A 54 4.18 -1.98 -15.91
C ILE A 54 3.74 -0.78 -16.74
N ILE A 55 4.64 0.17 -16.96
CA ILE A 55 4.40 1.37 -17.78
C ILE A 55 5.51 1.53 -18.81
N ARG A 56 5.21 2.22 -19.91
CA ARG A 56 6.22 2.71 -20.86
C ARG A 56 6.67 4.11 -20.45
N LEU A 57 7.97 4.31 -20.35
CA LEU A 57 8.61 5.58 -20.01
C LEU A 57 9.83 5.74 -20.90
N ASP A 58 9.87 6.79 -21.73
CA ASP A 58 10.98 7.10 -22.63
C ASP A 58 11.44 5.93 -23.51
N GLY A 59 10.50 5.11 -23.99
CA GLY A 59 10.77 3.93 -24.82
C GLY A 59 11.12 2.66 -24.02
N GLU A 60 11.34 2.77 -22.72
CA GLU A 60 11.62 1.65 -21.83
C GLU A 60 10.37 1.16 -21.11
N THR A 61 10.38 -0.12 -20.74
CA THR A 61 9.31 -0.73 -19.93
C THR A 61 9.77 -0.81 -18.48
N VAL A 62 9.09 -0.09 -17.59
CA VAL A 62 9.47 0.02 -16.17
C VAL A 62 8.32 -0.39 -15.25
N LYS A 63 8.65 -0.90 -14.06
CA LYS A 63 7.67 -1.18 -12.99
C LYS A 63 7.51 0.02 -12.07
N ARG A 64 6.27 0.32 -11.70
CA ARG A 64 5.91 1.26 -10.64
C ARG A 64 4.95 0.61 -9.67
N LYS A 65 5.06 0.97 -8.39
CA LYS A 65 4.05 0.59 -7.40
C LYS A 65 2.79 1.41 -7.65
N ILE A 66 1.65 0.81 -7.39
CA ILE A 66 0.35 1.44 -7.52
C ILE A 66 -0.39 1.37 -6.18
N ASP A 67 -1.06 2.47 -5.85
CA ASP A 67 -2.18 2.47 -4.91
C ASP A 67 -3.38 3.17 -5.53
N VAL A 68 -4.58 2.85 -5.05
CA VAL A 68 -5.84 3.51 -5.45
C VAL A 68 -6.33 4.36 -4.29
N ARG A 69 -6.67 5.61 -4.59
CA ARG A 69 -7.22 6.58 -3.66
C ARG A 69 -8.66 6.87 -4.05
N LEU A 70 -9.57 6.63 -3.11
CA LEU A 70 -10.94 7.11 -3.19
C LEU A 70 -11.01 8.47 -2.49
N TYR A 71 -11.55 9.47 -3.17
CA TYR A 71 -11.94 10.75 -2.58
C TYR A 71 -13.42 10.67 -2.27
N THR A 72 -13.79 10.96 -1.04
CA THR A 72 -15.16 10.81 -0.54
C THR A 72 -15.69 12.13 -0.01
N TYR A 73 -17.01 12.27 -0.04
CA TYR A 73 -17.74 13.35 0.61
C TYR A 73 -19.01 12.77 1.21
N ASP A 74 -19.30 13.09 2.48
CA ASP A 74 -20.46 12.58 3.21
C ASP A 74 -20.59 11.04 3.18
N GLY A 75 -19.46 10.34 3.32
CA GLY A 75 -19.42 8.87 3.27
C GLY A 75 -19.46 8.27 1.86
N GLU A 76 -19.78 9.06 0.83
CA GLU A 76 -19.93 8.60 -0.55
C GLU A 76 -18.65 8.80 -1.39
N PRO A 77 -18.25 7.81 -2.21
CA PRO A 77 -17.15 7.97 -3.17
C PRO A 77 -17.51 8.95 -4.28
N LEU A 78 -16.66 9.97 -4.48
CA LEU A 78 -16.78 10.93 -5.58
C LEU A 78 -15.90 10.53 -6.76
N VAL A 79 -14.63 10.22 -6.51
CA VAL A 79 -13.62 9.96 -7.54
C VAL A 79 -12.63 8.92 -7.07
N ALA A 80 -12.29 7.98 -7.95
CA ALA A 80 -11.16 7.07 -7.80
C ALA A 80 -9.97 7.58 -8.63
N ALA A 81 -8.79 7.64 -8.02
CA ALA A 81 -7.54 7.95 -8.71
C ALA A 81 -6.45 6.96 -8.31
N ALA A 82 -5.68 6.48 -9.29
CA ALA A 82 -4.50 5.69 -9.03
C ALA A 82 -3.29 6.60 -8.83
N ARG A 83 -2.32 6.16 -8.03
CA ARG A 83 -1.04 6.82 -7.85
C ARG A 83 0.08 5.86 -8.14
N LEU A 84 0.93 6.22 -9.10
CA LEU A 84 2.13 5.48 -9.46
C LEU A 84 3.33 6.08 -8.74
N TYR A 85 4.17 5.23 -8.17
CA TYR A 85 5.33 5.68 -7.41
C TYR A 85 6.46 4.64 -7.39
N GLN A 86 7.64 5.09 -6.98
CA GLN A 86 8.81 4.25 -6.72
C GLN A 86 9.31 4.45 -5.29
N GLY A 87 9.88 3.42 -4.66
CA GLY A 87 10.41 3.48 -3.30
C GLY A 87 9.45 2.91 -2.25
N GLN A 88 9.69 3.20 -0.97
CA GLN A 88 8.88 2.67 0.13
C GLN A 88 7.57 3.46 0.33
N THR A 89 7.65 4.78 0.22
CA THR A 89 6.52 5.70 0.45
C THR A 89 5.99 6.25 -0.87
N THR A 90 4.66 6.39 -0.96
CA THR A 90 4.03 7.04 -2.12
C THR A 90 4.58 8.45 -2.29
N ASN A 91 5.01 8.76 -3.50
CA ASN A 91 5.50 10.08 -3.90
C ASN A 91 5.02 10.39 -5.32
N MET A 92 5.10 11.66 -5.70
CA MET A 92 4.56 12.17 -6.97
C MET A 92 5.64 12.77 -7.88
N ARG A 93 6.93 12.56 -7.56
CA ARG A 93 8.03 13.27 -8.22
C ARG A 93 8.97 12.35 -9.00
N THR A 94 8.84 11.03 -8.86
CA THR A 94 9.64 10.08 -9.63
C THR A 94 9.18 10.06 -11.08
N ALA A 95 10.10 9.88 -12.03
CA ALA A 95 9.75 9.69 -13.44
C ALA A 95 8.79 8.50 -13.61
N GLY A 96 7.73 8.69 -14.41
CA GLY A 96 6.63 7.71 -14.53
C GLY A 96 5.78 7.53 -13.27
N GLY A 97 5.96 8.37 -12.25
CA GLY A 97 5.10 8.47 -11.08
C GLY A 97 4.13 9.64 -11.19
N GLY A 98 3.14 9.68 -10.30
CA GLY A 98 2.07 10.68 -10.33
C GLY A 98 0.69 10.06 -10.34
N PHE A 99 -0.32 10.85 -10.71
CA PHE A 99 -1.68 10.37 -10.87
C PHE A 99 -1.83 9.54 -12.15
N ALA A 100 -2.64 8.49 -12.07
CA ALA A 100 -3.07 7.68 -13.19
C ALA A 100 -4.60 7.47 -13.12
N PRO A 101 -5.28 7.38 -14.27
CA PRO A 101 -6.72 7.14 -14.29
C PRO A 101 -7.06 5.73 -13.77
N VAL A 102 -8.18 5.62 -13.08
CA VAL A 102 -8.84 4.34 -12.79
C VAL A 102 -9.97 4.19 -13.80
N LEU A 103 -9.85 3.21 -14.68
CA LEU A 103 -10.89 2.89 -15.65
C LEU A 103 -11.77 1.81 -15.04
N LEU A 104 -13.02 2.17 -14.73
CA LEU A 104 -14.04 1.21 -14.38
C LEU A 104 -14.51 0.57 -15.69
N MET A 105 -14.30 -0.73 -15.82
CA MET A 105 -14.92 -1.48 -16.91
C MET A 105 -16.38 -1.70 -16.49
N ALA A 106 -17.31 -1.58 -17.44
CA ALA A 106 -18.68 -2.03 -17.20
C ALA A 106 -18.62 -3.50 -16.75
N ASP A 107 -19.45 -3.86 -15.79
CA ASP A 107 -19.52 -5.23 -15.31
C ASP A 107 -19.76 -6.15 -16.52
N ASP A 108 -18.94 -7.18 -16.63
CA ASP A 108 -19.37 -8.38 -17.33
C ASP A 108 -20.46 -8.98 -16.44
N ASP A 109 -21.70 -9.07 -16.92
CA ASP A 109 -22.85 -9.69 -16.23
C ASP A 109 -22.62 -11.20 -15.95
N SER A 110 -21.42 -11.73 -16.23
CA SER A 110 -21.02 -13.06 -15.83
C SER A 110 -20.90 -13.15 -14.31
N PRO A 111 -21.38 -14.23 -13.68
CA PRO A 111 -21.23 -14.43 -12.25
C PRO A 111 -19.75 -14.36 -11.86
N GLN A 112 -19.39 -13.33 -11.10
CA GLN A 112 -18.06 -13.23 -10.51
C GLN A 112 -17.96 -14.29 -9.40
N ASP A 113 -17.13 -15.30 -9.64
CA ASP A 113 -16.76 -16.30 -8.63
C ASP A 113 -15.77 -15.66 -7.64
N TRP A 114 -16.32 -14.99 -6.63
CA TRP A 114 -15.56 -14.33 -5.56
C TRP A 114 -14.85 -15.32 -4.62
N ASP A 115 -15.09 -16.63 -4.74
CA ASP A 115 -14.49 -17.66 -3.89
C ASP A 115 -13.07 -18.06 -4.35
N ARG A 116 -12.58 -17.52 -5.48
CA ARG A 116 -11.25 -17.90 -6.01
C ARG A 116 -10.06 -17.18 -5.38
N CYS A 117 -10.30 -16.34 -4.36
CA CYS A 117 -9.25 -15.62 -3.63
C CYS A 117 -8.85 -16.31 -2.32
N ASP A 118 -8.86 -17.65 -2.28
CA ASP A 118 -8.20 -18.43 -1.23
C ASP A 118 -7.51 -19.64 -1.85
N THR A 119 -6.28 -19.43 -2.32
CA THR A 119 -5.14 -20.36 -2.20
C THR A 119 -3.94 -19.66 -2.81
N GLY A 120 -3.23 -18.90 -1.97
CA GLY A 120 -1.80 -18.74 -2.19
C GLY A 120 -1.15 -20.09 -1.97
N GLU A 121 -0.85 -20.82 -3.04
CA GLU A 121 0.03 -21.99 -2.99
C GLU A 121 1.40 -21.66 -3.61
N ALA A 122 2.40 -21.88 -2.75
CA ALA A 122 3.86 -21.98 -2.92
C ALA A 122 4.67 -20.74 -3.35
#